data_AF-A0A7K4B9C3-F1
#
_entry.id   AF-A0A7K4B9C3-F1
#
_cell.length_a   1.000
_cell.length_b   1.000
_cell.length_c   1.000
_cell.angle_alpha   90.00
_cell.angle_beta   90.00
_cell.angle_gamma   90.00
#
_symmetry.space_group_name_H-M   'P 1'
#
loop_
_entity.id
_entity.type
_entity.pdbx_description
1 polymer ?
#
loop_
_entity_poly.entity_id
_entity_poly.type
_entity_poly.pdbx_seq_one_letter_code
_entity_poly.pdbx_strand_id
1 'polypeptide(L)' 'MNLILPDKTEINLEVKGKKIEEILLDQKLDPLTVLVSRGEEIIPEDTIPDEDDIIRVIQVSHGG' A
#
# COMPACT_ATOMS: atom_id res chain seq x y z
N MET A 1 6.21 -0.82 -9.28
CA MET A 1 5.26 0.05 -8.53
C MET A 1 6.05 0.91 -7.55
N ASN A 2 5.62 2.15 -7.29
CA ASN A 2 6.14 3.00 -6.21
C ASN A 2 5.18 2.98 -5.01
N LEU A 3 5.66 2.52 -3.85
CA LEU A 3 4.92 2.49 -2.59
C LEU A 3 5.38 3.64 -1.69
N ILE A 4 4.45 4.53 -1.33
CA ILE A 4 4.69 5.64 -0.42
C ILE A 4 4.14 5.27 0.95
N LEU A 5 5.03 5.16 1.93
CA LEU A 5 4.71 4.79 3.31
C LEU A 5 4.16 5.98 4.12
N PRO A 6 3.56 5.75 5.30
CA PRO A 6 2.99 6.82 6.13
C PRO A 6 4.03 7.86 6.61
N ASP A 7 5.29 7.44 6.75
CA ASP A 7 6.43 8.30 7.07
C ASP A 7 6.95 9.09 5.84
N LYS A 8 6.27 8.94 4.69
CA LYS A 8 6.62 9.49 3.37
C LYS A 8 7.85 8.85 2.72
N THR A 9 8.35 7.74 3.26
CA THR A 9 9.38 6.95 2.59
C THR A 9 8.81 6.36 1.30
N GLU A 10 9.56 6.48 0.21
CA GLU A 10 9.19 5.90 -1.09
C GLU A 10 10.01 4.64 -1.36
N ILE A 11 9.33 3.56 -1.75
CA ILE A 11 9.93 2.26 -2.04
C ILE A 11 9.48 1.80 -3.42
N ASN A 12 10.46 1.56 -4.31
CA ASN A 12 10.19 0.92 -5.59
C ASN A 12 10.20 -0.59 -5.42
N LEU A 13 9.09 -1.22 -5.82
CA LEU A 13 8.84 -2.65 -5.68
C LEU A 13 8.44 -3.25 -7.02
N GLU A 14 8.88 -4.49 -7.29
CA GLU A 14 8.34 -5.31 -8.38
C GLU A 14 7.06 -6.00 -7.88
N VAL A 15 5.94 -5.80 -8.56
CA VAL A 15 4.64 -6.33 -8.14
C VAL A 15 4.55 -7.84 -8.36
N LYS A 16 5.02 -8.32 -9.53
CA LYS A 16 4.99 -9.76 -9.89
C LYS A 16 3.62 -10.41 -9.73
N GLY A 17 2.55 -9.65 -9.95
CA GLY A 17 1.16 -10.12 -9.82
C GLY A 17 0.68 -10.37 -8.38
N LYS A 18 1.44 -9.93 -7.37
CA LYS A 18 1.00 -9.96 -5.96
C LYS A 18 -0.13 -8.99 -5.71
N LYS A 19 -0.98 -9.30 -4.74
CA LYS A 19 -1.97 -8.37 -4.20
C LYS A 19 -1.31 -7.31 -3.32
N ILE A 20 -1.98 -6.17 -3.15
CA ILE A 20 -1.55 -5.12 -2.22
C ILE A 20 -1.36 -5.69 -0.80
N GLU A 21 -2.28 -6.54 -0.34
CA GLU A 21 -2.19 -7.26 0.94
C GLU A 21 -0.84 -7.96 1.13
N GLU A 22 -0.41 -8.75 0.14
CA GLU A 22 0.86 -9.50 0.19
C GLU A 22 2.06 -8.54 0.20
N ILE A 23 1.99 -7.45 -0.56
CA ILE A 23 3.03 -6.43 -0.61
C ILE A 23 3.17 -5.71 0.73
N LEU A 24 2.05 -5.36 1.38
CA LEU A 24 2.05 -4.72 2.70
C LEU A 24 2.66 -5.66 3.75
N LEU A 25 2.29 -6.94 3.73
CA LEU A 25 2.85 -7.96 4.63
C LEU A 25 4.38 -8.13 4.44
N ASP A 26 4.87 -8.10 3.19
CA ASP A 26 6.32 -8.14 2.90
C ASP A 26 7.05 -6.92 3.49
N GLN A 27 6.38 -5.76 3.57
CA GLN A 27 6.88 -4.55 4.21
C GLN A 27 6.64 -4.52 5.74
N LYS A 28 6.12 -5.61 6.32
CA LYS A 28 5.76 -5.72 7.75
C LYS A 28 4.68 -4.71 8.19
N LEU A 29 3.79 -4.36 7.27
CA LEU A 29 2.61 -3.55 7.54
C LEU A 29 1.39 -4.47 7.63
N ASP A 30 0.55 -4.25 8.64
CA ASP A 30 -0.72 -4.97 8.79
C ASP A 30 -1.81 -4.30 7.94
N PRO A 31 -2.30 -4.95 6.87
CA PRO A 31 -3.34 -4.41 5.99
C PRO A 31 -4.61 -3.97 6.73
N LEU A 32 -4.94 -4.61 7.86
CA LEU A 32 -6.12 -4.28 8.65
C LEU A 32 -5.99 -2.97 9.44
N THR A 33 -4.77 -2.41 9.52
CA THR A 33 -4.47 -1.20 10.30
C THR A 33 -4.20 0.02 9.41
N VAL A 34 -4.19 -0.16 8.10
CA VAL A 34 -3.85 0.87 7.12
C VAL A 34 -4.90 0.94 6.01
N LEU A 35 -5.01 2.11 5.40
CA LEU A 35 -5.71 2.28 4.14
C LEU A 35 -4.69 2.43 3.02
N VAL A 36 -5.07 2.04 1.82
CA VAL A 36 -4.25 2.16 0.62
C VAL A 36 -5.00 2.96 -0.43
N SER A 37 -4.30 3.88 -1.09
CA SER A 37 -4.86 4.65 -2.19
C SER A 37 -3.99 4.61 -3.43
N ARG A 38 -4.63 4.69 -4.59
CA ARG A 38 -4.01 4.95 -5.89
C ARG A 38 -4.47 6.32 -6.35
N GLY A 39 -3.58 7.32 -6.29
CA GLY A 39 -3.98 8.70 -6.50
C GLY A 39 -4.88 9.22 -5.38
N GLU A 40 -6.11 9.60 -5.74
CA GLU A 40 -7.16 10.07 -4.81
C GLU A 40 -8.16 8.98 -4.41
N GLU A 41 -8.09 7.79 -5.03
CA GLU A 41 -9.03 6.69 -4.81
C GLU A 41 -8.50 5.70 -3.78
N ILE A 42 -9.31 5.38 -2.77
CA ILE A 42 -9.03 4.28 -1.84
C ILE A 42 -9.33 2.96 -2.54
N ILE A 43 -8.33 2.08 -2.61
CA ILE A 43 -8.46 0.78 -3.27
C ILE A 43 -8.50 -0.35 -2.24
N PRO A 44 -9.17 -1.47 -2.54
CA PRO A 44 -9.12 -2.67 -1.72
C PRO A 44 -7.71 -3.28 -1.65
N GLU A 45 -7.37 -3.92 -0.54
CA GLU A 45 -6.09 -4.63 -0.34
C GLU A 45 -5.94 -5.88 -1.22
N ASP A 46 -7.05 -6.45 -1.72
CA ASP A 46 -7.02 -7.60 -2.63
C ASP A 46 -6.79 -7.21 -4.10
N THR A 47 -6.64 -5.91 -4.37
CA THR A 47 -6.28 -5.35 -5.68
C THR A 47 -4.88 -5.82 -6.09
N ILE A 48 -4.70 -6.17 -7.36
CA ILE A 48 -3.40 -6.41 -7.96
C ILE A 48 -2.96 -5.11 -8.63
N PRO A 49 -1.88 -4.45 -8.18
CA PRO A 49 -1.38 -3.25 -8.82
C PRO A 49 -0.60 -3.56 -10.10
N ASP A 50 -0.43 -2.55 -10.94
CA ASP A 50 0.45 -2.59 -12.10
C ASP A 50 1.87 -2.13 -11.73
N GLU A 51 2.87 -2.46 -12.57
CA GLU A 51 4.26 -2.09 -12.30
C GLU A 51 4.51 -0.57 -12.31
N ASP A 52 3.65 0.21 -12.95
CA ASP A 52 3.76 1.67 -13.02
C ASP A 52 2.90 2.41 -11.96
N ASP A 53 2.18 1.66 -11.12
CA ASP A 53 1.29 2.27 -10.11
C ASP A 53 2.07 3.03 -9.03
N ILE A 54 1.43 4.09 -8.53
CA ILE A 54 1.85 4.81 -7.31
C ILE A 54 0.79 4.57 -6.23
N ILE A 55 1.19 3.82 -5.21
CA ILE A 55 0.32 3.45 -4.08
C ILE A 55 0.76 4.21 -2.84
N ARG A 56 -0.20 4.79 -2.11
CA ARG A 56 0.03 5.47 -0.84
C ARG A 56 -0.57 4.67 0.29
N VAL A 57 0.20 4.45 1.35
CA VAL A 57 -0.25 3.83 2.59
C VAL A 57 -0.59 4.94 3.58
N ILE A 58 -1.81 4.88 4.12
CA ILE A 58 -2.36 5.84 5.07
C ILE A 58 -2.59 5.10 6.38
N GLN A 59 -1.89 5.49 7.44
CA GLN A 59 -2.09 4.88 8.75
C GLN A 59 -3.39 5.39 9.40
N VAL A 60 -4.25 4.48 9.85
CA VAL A 60 -5.43 4.86 10.61
C VAL A 60 -5.08 4.86 12.11
N SER A 61 -4.88 6.05 12.67
CA SER A 61 -4.74 6.20 14.12
C SER A 61 -6.10 5.98 14.78
N HIS A 62 -6.23 4.90 15.56
CA HIS A 62 -7.32 4.75 16.51
C HIS A 62 -7.05 5.73 17.66
N GLY A 63 -7.64 6.93 17.57
CA GLY A 63 -7.59 7.90 18.66
C GLY A 63 -8.25 7.31 19.90
N GLY A 64 -7.49 7.22 21.00
CA GLY A 64 -8.00 6.92 22.33
C GLY A 64 -8.63 8.14 22.99
#